data_AF-A0A1G6M861-F1
#
_entry.id   AF-A0A1G6M861-F1
#
_cell.length_a   1.000
_cell.length_b   1.000
_cell.length_c   1.000
_cell.angle_alpha   90.00
_cell.angle_beta   90.00
_cell.angle_gamma   90.00
#
_symmetry.space_group_name_H-M   'P 1'
#
loop_
_entity.id
_entity.type
_entity.pdbx_description
1 polymer ?
#
loop_
_entity_poly.entity_id
_entity_poly.type
_entity_poly.pdbx_seq_one_letter_code
_entity_poly.pdbx_strand_id
1 'polypeptide(L)'
;MKEIVEQEKRSLKQQLQAIYDNKMAYASLRMEEEMFPRVLDRVPEYGRIEDLDRLAPEDIYDVYKKMLAHDRMDLFIVGCFDEIQAKETVATFLVQSARFENAKWSIYQLVVRR
;
A
#
# COMPACT_ATOMS: atom_id res chain seq x y z
N MET A 1 9.82 -3.19 18.92
CA MET A 1 8.73 -2.52 18.18
C MET A 1 9.02 -1.02 17.99
N LYS A 2 9.15 -0.23 19.07
CA LYS A 2 9.43 1.22 18.98
C LYS A 2 10.73 1.54 18.21
N GLU A 3 11.79 0.78 18.46
CA GLU A 3 13.09 0.99 17.79
C GLU A 3 13.04 0.81 16.27
N ILE A 4 12.28 -0.18 15.79
CA ILE A 4 12.07 -0.43 14.35
C ILE A 4 11.28 0.72 13.72
N VAL A 5 10.20 1.16 14.38
CA VAL A 5 9.40 2.30 13.89
C VAL A 5 10.25 3.56 13.80
N GLU A 6 11.08 3.84 14.80
CA GLU A 6 11.96 5.00 14.78
C GLU A 6 13.06 4.89 13.71
N GLN A 7 13.53 3.68 13.41
CA GLN A 7 14.47 3.45 12.30
C GLN A 7 13.82 3.69 10.94
N GLU A 8 12.62 3.16 10.71
CA GLU A 8 11.88 3.37 9.47
C GLU A 8 11.52 4.85 9.26
N LYS A 9 11.10 5.55 10.33
CA LYS A 9 10.88 7.00 10.28
C LYS A 9 12.14 7.77 9.85
N ARG A 10 13.31 7.41 10.38
CA ARG A 10 14.58 8.05 9.98
C ARG A 10 14.89 7.80 8.51
N SER A 11 14.68 6.57 8.04
CA SER A 11 14.89 6.21 6.63
C SER A 11 13.98 7.01 5.70
N LEU A 12 12.68 7.06 6.02
CA LEU A 12 11.69 7.81 5.24
C LEU A 12 11.98 9.32 5.24
N LYS A 13 12.40 9.88 6.38
CA LYS A 13 12.80 11.29 6.48
C LYS A 13 13.99 11.62 5.58
N GLN A 14 14.98 10.73 5.49
CA GLN A 14 16.12 10.90 4.58
C GLN A 14 15.70 10.86 3.12
N GLN A 15 14.79 9.95 2.74
CA GLN A 15 14.27 9.88 1.37
C GLN A 15 13.49 11.15 0.99
N LEU A 16 12.62 11.62 1.87
CA LEU A 16 11.88 12.87 1.67
C LEU A 16 12.84 14.05 1.52
N GLN A 17 13.84 14.18 2.40
CA GLN A 17 14.82 15.28 2.31
C GLN A 17 15.56 15.29 0.97
N ALA A 18 15.91 14.12 0.42
CA ALA A 18 16.54 14.01 -0.89
C ALA A 18 15.65 14.53 -2.04
N ILE A 19 14.32 14.36 -1.92
CA ILE A 19 13.35 14.92 -2.88
C ILE A 19 13.29 16.44 -2.77
N TYR A 20 13.30 16.99 -1.55
CA TYR A 20 13.33 18.44 -1.31
C TYR A 20 14.62 19.09 -1.82
N ASP A 21 15.77 18.42 -1.67
CA ASP A 21 17.05 18.91 -2.15
C ASP A 21 17.09 18.95 -3.70
N ASN A 22 16.31 18.11 -4.37
CA ASN A 22 16.12 18.15 -5.81
C ASN A 22 15.05 19.18 -6.21
N LYS A 23 15.52 20.37 -6.58
CA LYS A 23 14.66 21.50 -7.00
C LYS A 23 13.67 21.17 -8.12
N MET A 24 14.01 20.28 -9.05
CA MET A 24 13.08 19.89 -10.12
C MET A 24 11.96 19.00 -9.59
N ALA A 25 12.29 18.01 -8.75
CA ALA A 25 11.31 17.12 -8.14
C ALA A 25 10.38 17.90 -7.19
N TYR A 26 10.94 18.78 -6.37
CA TYR A 26 10.18 19.63 -5.47
C TYR A 26 9.23 20.59 -6.22
N ALA A 27 9.67 21.18 -7.33
CA ALA A 27 8.83 22.04 -8.15
C ALA A 27 7.62 21.28 -8.73
N SER A 28 7.83 20.04 -9.22
CA SER A 28 6.74 19.19 -9.72
C SER A 28 5.75 18.84 -8.61
N LEU A 29 6.24 18.46 -7.43
CA LEU A 29 5.40 18.15 -6.26
C LEU A 29 4.54 19.35 -5.85
N ARG A 30 5.14 20.54 -5.75
CA ARG A 30 4.40 21.77 -5.42
C ARG A 30 3.41 22.17 -6.51
N MET A 31 3.75 21.95 -7.78
CA MET A 31 2.82 22.18 -8.89
C MET A 31 1.58 21.29 -8.77
N GLU A 32 1.76 20.02 -8.43
CA GLU A 32 0.67 19.07 -8.24
C GLU A 32 -0.22 19.45 -7.05
N GLU A 33 0.38 19.85 -5.92
CA GLU A 33 -0.35 20.34 -4.74
C GLU A 33 -1.20 21.60 -5.04
N GLU A 34 -0.66 22.54 -5.83
CA GLU A 34 -1.35 23.78 -6.20
C GLU A 34 -2.40 23.57 -7.30
N MET A 35 -2.23 22.58 -8.18
CA MET A 35 -3.19 22.25 -9.24
C MET A 35 -4.45 21.56 -8.71
N PHE A 36 -4.35 20.78 -7.64
CA PHE A 36 -5.48 20.04 -7.06
C PHE A 36 -5.87 20.48 -5.65
N PRO A 37 -6.16 21.77 -5.41
CA PRO A 37 -6.41 22.32 -4.08
C PRO A 37 -7.82 21.97 -3.57
N ARG A 38 -8.50 20.95 -4.09
CA ARG A 38 -9.88 20.55 -3.71
C ARG A 38 -10.23 19.07 -3.89
N VAL A 39 -9.29 18.22 -4.30
CA VAL A 39 -9.52 16.77 -4.52
C VAL A 39 -9.12 15.96 -3.27
N LEU A 40 -9.63 14.73 -3.10
CA LEU A 40 -9.23 13.86 -1.98
C LEU A 40 -7.73 13.47 -2.04
N ASP A 41 -7.13 13.44 -3.22
CA ASP A 41 -5.73 13.03 -3.46
C ASP A 41 -4.72 14.18 -3.29
N ARG A 42 -4.91 15.02 -2.28
CA ARG A 42 -4.01 16.16 -1.98
C ARG A 42 -2.74 15.78 -1.23
N VAL A 43 -2.70 14.58 -0.68
CA VAL A 43 -1.58 14.16 0.16
C VAL A 43 -0.60 13.45 -0.76
N PRO A 44 0.66 13.91 -0.83
CA PRO A 44 1.71 13.18 -1.54
C PRO A 44 1.76 11.73 -1.07
N GLU A 45 2.10 10.80 -1.96
CA GLU A 45 2.20 9.36 -1.62
C GLU A 45 3.11 9.11 -0.40
N TYR A 46 4.13 9.95 -0.23
CA TYR A 46 5.10 9.88 0.87
C TYR A 46 4.69 10.66 2.12
N GLY A 47 3.54 11.33 2.11
CA GLY A 47 3.13 12.27 3.15
C GLY A 47 4.02 13.50 3.21
N ARG A 48 3.99 14.21 4.35
CA ARG A 48 4.84 15.38 4.61
C ARG A 48 5.81 15.12 5.74
N ILE A 49 6.99 15.73 5.69
CA ILE A 49 8.02 15.57 6.73
C ILE A 49 7.49 15.97 8.10
N GLU A 50 6.63 17.00 8.17
CA GLU A 50 6.04 17.50 9.42
C GLU A 50 5.10 16.48 10.08
N ASP A 51 4.52 15.57 9.29
CA ASP A 51 3.58 14.55 9.79
C ASP A 51 4.32 13.33 10.37
N LEU A 52 5.58 13.08 9.98
CA LEU A 52 6.37 11.96 10.51
C LEU A 52 6.64 12.06 12.02
N ASP A 53 6.85 13.28 12.53
CA ASP A 53 7.18 13.51 13.94
C ASP A 53 5.95 13.27 14.84
N ARG A 54 4.74 13.30 14.28
CA ARG A 54 3.46 13.07 14.99
C ARG A 54 3.00 11.61 14.99
N LEU A 55 3.57 10.78 14.13
CA LEU A 55 3.14 9.39 13.93
C LEU A 55 3.53 8.52 15.13
N ALA A 56 2.57 7.88 15.79
CA ALA A 56 2.84 6.92 16.86
C ALA A 56 2.81 5.47 16.34
N PRO A 57 3.57 4.54 16.95
CA PRO A 57 3.48 3.11 16.62
C PRO A 57 2.06 2.54 16.71
N GLU A 58 1.25 3.06 17.63
CA GLU A 58 -0.13 2.67 17.85
C GLU A 58 -1.01 3.06 16.65
N ASP A 59 -0.78 4.24 16.06
CA ASP A 59 -1.51 4.72 14.87
C ASP A 59 -1.26 3.80 13.67
N ILE A 60 -0.01 3.36 13.48
CA ILE A 60 0.37 2.45 12.40
C ILE A 60 -0.35 1.11 12.55
N TYR A 61 -0.40 0.59 13.78
CA TYR A 61 -1.06 -0.67 14.06
C TYR A 61 -2.58 -0.60 13.87
N ASP A 62 -3.18 0.53 14.21
CA ASP A 62 -4.60 0.76 14.00
C ASP A 62 -4.96 0.89 12.51
N VAL A 63 -4.13 1.57 11.71
CA VAL A 63 -4.29 1.59 10.26
C VAL A 63 -4.16 0.18 9.68
N TYR A 64 -3.15 -0.59 10.10
CA TYR A 64 -2.98 -1.98 9.65
C TYR A 64 -4.22 -2.84 9.92
N LYS A 65 -4.79 -2.77 11.13
CA LYS A 65 -6.04 -3.49 11.45
C LYS A 65 -7.23 -3.02 10.61
N LYS A 66 -7.34 -1.72 10.32
CA LYS A 66 -8.39 -1.18 9.45
C LYS A 66 -8.25 -1.69 8.02
N MET A 67 -7.03 -1.70 7.48
CA MET A 67 -6.76 -2.22 6.13
C MET A 67 -7.16 -3.69 6.02
N LEU A 68 -6.78 -4.52 7.01
CA LEU A 68 -7.19 -5.93 7.04
C LEU A 68 -8.72 -6.12 7.13
N ALA A 69 -9.42 -5.25 7.87
CA ALA A 69 -10.85 -5.40 8.11
C ALA A 69 -11.74 -4.83 6.98
N HIS A 70 -11.28 -3.79 6.29
CA HIS A 70 -12.12 -3.00 5.38
C HIS A 70 -11.68 -3.05 3.92
N ASP A 71 -10.40 -3.31 3.64
CA ASP A 71 -9.89 -3.26 2.27
C ASP A 71 -10.14 -4.59 1.54
N ARG A 72 -10.29 -4.48 0.22
CA ARG A 72 -10.42 -5.65 -0.65
C ARG A 72 -9.03 -6.17 -1.00
N MET A 73 -8.81 -7.46 -0.77
CA MET A 73 -7.60 -8.15 -1.20
C MET A 73 -7.93 -9.06 -2.39
N ASP A 74 -7.37 -8.74 -3.56
CA ASP A 74 -7.49 -9.54 -4.76
C ASP A 74 -6.17 -10.30 -5.02
N LEU A 75 -6.22 -11.63 -5.04
CA LEU A 75 -5.06 -12.48 -5.29
C LEU A 75 -5.05 -12.96 -6.74
N PHE A 76 -3.98 -12.66 -7.47
CA PHE A 76 -3.76 -13.12 -8.83
C PHE A 76 -2.65 -14.16 -8.87
N ILE A 77 -2.96 -15.37 -9.34
CA ILE A 77 -1.99 -16.45 -9.52
C ILE A 77 -1.82 -16.68 -11.03
N VAL A 78 -0.60 -16.51 -11.53
CA VAL A 78 -0.26 -16.66 -12.95
C VAL A 78 0.86 -17.69 -13.07
N GLY A 79 0.67 -18.73 -13.88
CA GLY A 79 1.67 -19.77 -14.09
C GLY A 79 1.09 -21.15 -14.34
N CYS A 80 1.94 -22.17 -14.27
CA CYS A 80 1.54 -23.58 -14.29
C CYS A 80 1.35 -24.05 -12.85
N PHE A 81 0.09 -24.17 -12.43
CA PHE A 81 -0.28 -24.65 -11.11
C PHE A 81 -1.55 -25.50 -11.22
N ASP A 82 -1.70 -26.43 -10.29
CA ASP A 82 -2.95 -27.15 -10.12
C ASP A 82 -3.94 -26.23 -9.40
N GLU A 83 -5.07 -25.94 -10.05
CA GLU A 83 -6.09 -25.01 -9.56
C GLU A 83 -6.68 -25.47 -8.22
N ILE A 84 -6.78 -26.78 -8.00
CA ILE A 84 -7.37 -27.36 -6.78
C ILE A 84 -6.39 -27.20 -5.62
N GLN A 85 -5.11 -27.58 -5.81
CA GLN A 85 -4.09 -27.38 -4.77
C GLN A 85 -3.87 -25.91 -4.44
N ALA A 86 -3.89 -25.03 -5.44
CA ALA A 86 -3.73 -23.60 -5.23
C ALA A 86 -4.89 -23.05 -4.38
N LYS A 87 -6.14 -23.44 -4.68
CA LYS A 87 -7.31 -23.04 -3.89
C LYS A 87 -7.27 -23.55 -2.46
N GLU A 88 -6.90 -24.81 -2.25
CA GLU A 88 -6.81 -25.40 -0.90
C GLU A 88 -5.73 -24.72 -0.04
N THR A 89 -4.58 -24.43 -0.64
CA THR A 89 -3.47 -23.72 0.02
C THR A 89 -3.90 -22.30 0.38
N VAL A 90 -4.46 -21.56 -0.58
CA VAL A 90 -4.95 -20.19 -0.38
C VAL A 90 -6.03 -20.16 0.70
N ALA A 91 -7.00 -21.08 0.68
CA ALA A 91 -8.04 -21.16 1.70
C ALA A 91 -7.48 -21.45 3.09
N THR A 92 -6.45 -22.29 3.20
CA THR A 92 -5.84 -22.61 4.49
C THR A 92 -5.10 -21.42 5.10
N PHE A 93 -4.38 -20.64 4.28
CA PHE A 93 -3.52 -19.55 4.77
C PHE A 93 -4.24 -18.19 4.88
N LEU A 94 -5.24 -17.91 4.04
CA LEU A 94 -5.83 -16.58 3.94
C LEU A 94 -7.16 -16.42 4.70
N VAL A 95 -7.83 -17.52 5.10
CA VAL A 95 -9.13 -17.46 5.81
C VAL A 95 -9.06 -16.78 7.19
N GLN A 96 -7.87 -16.56 7.77
CA GLN A 96 -7.76 -15.88 9.06
C GLN A 96 -7.85 -14.35 9.01
N SER A 97 -7.73 -13.70 7.84
CA SER A 97 -7.59 -12.24 7.78
C SER A 97 -8.51 -11.49 6.83
N ALA A 98 -9.29 -12.14 5.94
CA ALA A 98 -10.21 -11.42 5.08
C ALA A 98 -11.46 -12.22 4.72
N ARG A 99 -12.60 -11.52 4.66
CA ARG A 99 -13.86 -12.00 4.10
C ARG A 99 -13.68 -12.28 2.60
N PHE A 100 -13.25 -13.48 2.24
CA PHE A 100 -13.26 -13.99 0.86
C PHE A 100 -14.66 -14.42 0.38
N GLU A 101 -15.74 -13.88 0.95
CA GLU A 101 -17.12 -14.29 0.64
C GLU A 101 -17.64 -13.77 -0.69
N ASN A 102 -16.96 -12.83 -1.36
CA ASN A 102 -17.43 -12.23 -2.62
C ASN A 102 -16.35 -12.02 -3.68
N ALA A 103 -15.23 -12.75 -3.60
CA ALA A 103 -14.30 -12.81 -4.73
C ALA A 103 -15.01 -13.51 -5.90
N LYS A 104 -15.56 -12.73 -6.83
CA LYS A 104 -15.90 -13.24 -8.16
C LYS A 104 -14.58 -13.73 -8.75
N TRP A 105 -14.37 -15.04 -8.70
CA TRP A 105 -13.25 -15.72 -9.32
C TRP A 105 -13.37 -15.61 -10.84
N SER A 106 -13.05 -14.44 -11.39
CA SER A 106 -12.77 -14.34 -12.82
C SER A 106 -11.31 -14.74 -13.00
N ILE A 107 -11.10 -16.04 -13.16
CA ILE A 107 -9.85 -16.59 -13.70
C ILE A 107 -9.77 -16.09 -15.14
N TYR A 108 -9.12 -14.94 -15.33
CA TYR A 108 -8.73 -14.50 -16.66
C TYR A 108 -7.51 -15.34 -17.06
N GLN A 109 -7.77 -16.45 -17.74
CA GLN A 109 -6.74 -17.09 -18.54
C GLN A 109 -6.38 -16.09 -19.63
N LEU A 110 -5.28 -15.36 -19.42
CA LEU A 110 -4.69 -14.50 -20.44
C LEU A 110 -4.15 -15.44 -21.53
N VAL A 111 -5.02 -15.91 -22.41
CA VAL A 111 -4.63 -16.52 -23.67
C VAL A 111 -3.96 -15.41 -24.45
N VAL A 112 -2.63 -15.41 -24.41
CA VAL A 112 -1.79 -14.70 -25.36
C VAL A 112 -2.19 -15.21 -26.75
N ARG A 113 -3.12 -14.50 -27.40
CA ARG A 113 -3.33 -14.64 -28.83
C ARG A 113 -2.08 -14.06 -29.50
N ARG A 114 -1.49 -14.90 -30.36
CA ARG A 114 -0.38 -14.62 -31.27
C ARG A 114 -0.31 -13.18 -31.77
#